data_AF-A0A4U5PTI0-F1
#
_entry.id   AF-A0A4U5PTI0-F1
#
_cell.length_a   1.000
_cell.length_b   1.000
_cell.length_c   1.000
_cell.angle_alpha   90.00
_cell.angle_beta   90.00
_cell.angle_gamma   90.00
#
_symmetry.space_group_name_H-M   'P 1'
#
loop_
_entity.id
_entity.type
_entity.pdbx_description
1 polymer ?
#
loop_
_entity_poly.entity_id
_entity_poly.type
_entity_poly.pdbx_seq_one_letter_code
_entity_poly.pdbx_strand_id
1 'polypeptide(L)'
;MGDHDMVVPELEGEGNLIAAVKQTMMALRSRKNLTDDEMEILGDLHTQLTTTITISDRKADENNKIEERLNVIEEKIMRWDRHWPMIWDSHLDQATAYLNAAGEVRELNERLETLLCRNDDSEKKMLQRAQKVLQLAMKRLEEVFKHKLVENRQPFEPNHASVFLSAADRVSKISPGDYLVENSDDRCIFNRNSEEFIIDLVQYDAISELRRIANLMFISGYGDECSLAYISLRRDAWNECLFNLEKEKPRIEDVLFSKFDSIKSKNKRWIQKMKIFVRVYLASEKWLSGQIFGELRTVNLVSLPGDLILLLLKYFGKDISIHPLNPGKLFHNLDIYEVLTGLHPNVDSLYSDKDISRVRVNSDEVLRRLADSVRRTLHEFQN
;
A
#
# COMPACT_ATOMS: atom_id res chain seq x y z
N MET A 1 2.98 -63.83 23.44
CA MET A 1 3.59 -62.67 24.13
C MET A 1 5.08 -62.74 23.88
N GLY A 2 5.63 -61.70 23.26
CA GLY A 2 7.03 -61.63 22.88
C GLY A 2 7.20 -60.79 21.63
N ASP A 3 6.93 -59.48 21.78
CA ASP A 3 7.44 -58.44 20.89
C ASP A 3 8.95 -58.62 20.70
N HIS A 4 9.41 -58.53 19.46
CA HIS A 4 10.76 -58.07 19.18
C HIS A 4 10.68 -56.90 18.22
N ASP A 5 10.53 -55.75 18.85
CA ASP A 5 10.79 -54.42 18.36
C ASP A 5 12.20 -54.39 17.74
N MET A 6 12.28 -54.28 16.41
CA MET A 6 13.54 -54.09 15.70
C MET A 6 13.71 -52.60 15.42
N VAL A 7 14.37 -51.95 16.38
CA VAL A 7 14.93 -50.61 16.31
C VAL A 7 15.69 -50.45 14.99
N VAL A 8 15.22 -49.56 14.14
CA VAL A 8 15.94 -49.08 12.95
C VAL A 8 16.91 -48.00 13.40
N PRO A 9 18.24 -48.16 13.24
CA PRO A 9 19.16 -47.05 13.38
C PRO A 9 19.14 -46.24 12.09
N GLU A 10 18.35 -45.17 12.08
CA GLU A 10 18.58 -44.03 11.19
C GLU A 10 19.94 -43.42 11.58
N LEU A 11 20.93 -43.47 10.66
CA LEU A 11 22.12 -42.59 10.52
C LEU A 11 23.35 -43.25 9.83
N GLU A 12 23.22 -44.39 9.14
CA GLU A 12 24.34 -45.06 8.44
C GLU A 12 24.15 -45.22 6.92
N GLY A 13 23.31 -44.41 6.28
CA GLY A 13 22.86 -44.64 4.90
C GLY A 13 23.98 -44.72 3.84
N GLU A 14 24.98 -43.84 3.91
CA GLU A 14 26.01 -43.74 2.86
C GLU A 14 27.14 -44.77 3.02
N GLY A 15 27.57 -45.01 4.27
CA GLY A 15 28.58 -46.03 4.60
C GLY A 15 28.08 -47.45 4.33
N ASN A 16 26.79 -47.71 4.61
CA ASN A 16 26.17 -49.01 4.36
C ASN A 16 25.97 -49.28 2.87
N LEU A 17 25.73 -48.24 2.06
CA LEU A 17 25.60 -48.38 0.60
C LEU A 17 26.94 -48.73 -0.05
N ILE A 18 28.02 -48.03 0.35
CA ILE A 18 29.38 -48.34 -0.13
C ILE A 18 29.80 -49.74 0.32
N ALA A 19 29.46 -50.15 1.54
CA ALA A 19 29.71 -51.50 2.02
C ALA A 19 28.93 -52.56 1.22
N ALA A 20 27.64 -52.33 0.94
CA ALA A 20 26.81 -53.22 0.13
C ALA A 20 27.31 -53.32 -1.32
N VAL A 21 27.72 -52.22 -1.94
CA VAL A 21 28.35 -52.21 -3.28
C VAL A 21 29.69 -52.96 -3.27
N LYS A 22 30.51 -52.81 -2.23
CA LYS A 22 31.74 -53.59 -2.09
C LYS A 22 31.47 -55.08 -1.92
N GLN A 23 30.44 -55.45 -1.15
CA GLN A 23 30.04 -56.85 -0.95
C GLN A 23 29.51 -57.49 -2.24
N THR A 24 28.66 -56.78 -2.99
CA THR A 24 28.19 -57.24 -4.31
C THR A 24 29.34 -57.35 -5.30
N MET A 25 30.27 -56.39 -5.33
CA MET A 25 31.47 -56.45 -6.19
C MET A 25 32.40 -57.63 -5.82
N MET A 26 32.53 -57.95 -4.53
CA MET A 26 33.27 -59.13 -4.05
C MET A 26 32.55 -60.44 -4.43
N ALA A 27 31.23 -60.49 -4.35
CA ALA A 27 30.42 -61.64 -4.77
C ALA A 27 30.53 -61.89 -6.29
N LEU A 28 30.49 -60.83 -7.09
CA LEU A 28 30.70 -60.88 -8.54
C LEU A 28 32.11 -61.37 -8.91
N ARG A 29 33.14 -60.96 -8.15
CA ARG A 29 34.53 -61.37 -8.38
C ARG A 29 34.81 -62.84 -8.06
N SER A 30 33.99 -63.46 -7.21
CA SER A 30 34.16 -64.85 -6.77
C SER A 30 33.44 -65.87 -7.67
N ARG A 31 32.49 -65.43 -8.52
CA ARG A 31 31.70 -66.31 -9.40
C ARG A 31 32.27 -66.35 -10.83
N LYS A 32 32.26 -67.54 -11.45
CA LYS A 32 32.79 -67.77 -12.81
C LYS A 32 31.79 -67.43 -13.92
N ASN A 33 30.48 -67.61 -13.70
CA ASN A 33 29.40 -67.34 -14.66
C ASN A 33 28.22 -66.66 -13.93
N LEU A 34 27.62 -65.63 -14.53
CA LEU A 34 26.41 -64.94 -14.07
C LEU A 34 25.19 -65.47 -14.85
N THR A 35 24.01 -65.54 -14.23
CA THR A 35 22.75 -65.84 -14.95
C THR A 35 22.22 -64.61 -15.69
N ASP A 36 21.44 -64.81 -16.76
CA ASP A 36 20.86 -63.71 -17.55
C ASP A 36 20.04 -62.75 -16.66
N ASP A 37 19.26 -63.26 -15.70
CA ASP A 37 18.48 -62.44 -14.74
C ASP A 37 19.38 -61.56 -13.83
N GLU A 38 20.57 -62.07 -13.43
CA GLU A 38 21.52 -61.31 -12.61
C GLU A 38 22.18 -60.19 -13.44
N MET A 39 22.41 -60.44 -14.74
CA MET A 39 22.89 -59.44 -15.68
C MET A 39 21.84 -58.37 -15.99
N GLU A 40 20.56 -58.74 -16.11
CA GLU A 40 19.45 -57.81 -16.31
C GLU A 40 19.31 -56.85 -15.11
N ILE A 41 19.35 -57.38 -13.87
CA ILE A 41 19.28 -56.56 -12.64
C ILE A 41 20.48 -55.61 -12.53
N LEU A 42 21.69 -56.05 -12.89
CA LEU A 42 22.88 -55.18 -12.91
C LEU A 42 22.79 -54.11 -14.01
N GLY A 43 22.21 -54.44 -15.16
CA GLY A 43 21.90 -53.50 -16.23
C GLY A 43 20.91 -52.43 -15.77
N ASP A 44 19.82 -52.83 -15.12
CA ASP A 44 18.82 -51.93 -14.54
C ASP A 44 19.41 -51.04 -13.44
N LEU A 45 20.23 -51.61 -12.55
CA LEU A 45 20.94 -50.82 -11.53
C LEU A 45 21.90 -49.82 -12.18
N HIS A 46 22.62 -50.22 -13.23
CA HIS A 46 23.51 -49.33 -13.97
C HIS A 46 22.75 -48.19 -14.65
N THR A 47 21.60 -48.46 -15.27
CA THR A 47 20.77 -47.42 -15.89
C THR A 47 20.16 -46.49 -14.83
N GLN A 48 19.72 -47.01 -13.68
CA GLN A 48 19.22 -46.22 -12.55
C GLN A 48 20.30 -45.34 -11.92
N LEU A 49 21.52 -45.86 -11.73
CA LEU A 49 22.65 -45.07 -11.22
C LEU A 49 23.06 -44.01 -12.24
N THR A 50 23.14 -44.35 -13.53
CA THR A 50 23.49 -43.40 -14.59
C THR A 50 22.45 -42.28 -14.72
N THR A 51 21.16 -42.62 -14.65
CA THR A 51 20.09 -41.60 -14.62
C THR A 51 20.14 -40.75 -13.34
N THR A 52 20.44 -41.34 -12.19
CA THR A 52 20.56 -40.58 -10.92
C THR A 52 21.75 -39.62 -10.94
N ILE A 53 22.92 -40.06 -11.43
CA ILE A 53 24.13 -39.23 -11.57
C ILE A 53 23.87 -38.08 -12.57
N THR A 54 23.29 -38.38 -13.73
CA THR A 54 22.99 -37.34 -14.73
C THR A 54 21.95 -36.32 -14.26
N ILE A 55 20.98 -36.73 -13.43
CA ILE A 55 20.03 -35.80 -12.79
C ILE A 55 20.75 -34.94 -11.73
N SER A 56 21.65 -35.52 -10.94
CA SER A 56 22.44 -34.81 -9.93
C SER A 56 23.37 -33.76 -10.56
N ASP A 57 24.08 -34.11 -11.63
CA ASP A 57 25.01 -33.21 -12.32
C ASP A 57 24.27 -32.02 -12.95
N ARG A 58 23.10 -32.27 -13.57
CA ARG A 58 22.26 -31.20 -14.13
C ARG A 58 21.77 -30.24 -13.06
N LYS A 59 21.38 -30.75 -11.89
CA LYS A 59 20.94 -29.92 -10.76
C LYS A 59 22.07 -29.09 -10.17
N ALA A 60 23.25 -29.67 -10.01
CA ALA A 60 24.43 -28.94 -9.52
C ALA A 60 24.79 -27.77 -10.47
N ASP A 61 24.72 -27.99 -11.78
CA ASP A 61 24.93 -26.94 -12.78
C ASP A 61 23.85 -25.85 -12.75
N GLU A 62 22.57 -26.22 -12.55
CA GLU A 62 21.48 -25.24 -12.37
C GLU A 62 21.63 -24.41 -11.08
N ASN A 63 22.00 -25.04 -9.97
CA ASN A 63 22.22 -24.36 -8.69
C ASN A 63 23.39 -23.37 -8.77
N ASN A 64 24.51 -23.76 -9.43
CA ASN A 64 25.64 -22.86 -9.65
C ASN A 64 25.25 -21.63 -10.49
N LYS A 65 24.43 -21.82 -11.54
CA LYS A 65 23.91 -20.70 -12.36
C LYS A 65 23.01 -19.77 -11.55
N ILE A 66 22.16 -20.33 -10.69
CA ILE A 66 21.28 -19.53 -9.82
C ILE A 66 22.12 -18.73 -8.81
N GLU A 67 23.14 -19.34 -8.22
CA GLU A 67 24.04 -18.69 -7.27
C GLU A 67 24.84 -17.55 -7.92
N GLU A 68 25.39 -17.76 -9.12
CA GLU A 68 26.10 -16.71 -9.86
C GLU A 68 25.18 -15.53 -10.20
N ARG A 69 23.94 -15.81 -10.64
CA ARG A 69 22.95 -14.75 -10.88
C ARG A 69 22.57 -14.02 -9.60
N LEU A 70 22.39 -14.73 -8.49
CA LEU A 70 22.10 -14.13 -7.20
C LEU A 70 23.22 -13.20 -6.75
N ASN A 71 24.49 -13.58 -6.94
CA ASN A 71 25.64 -12.74 -6.64
C ASN A 71 25.63 -11.42 -7.44
N VAL A 72 25.38 -11.52 -8.75
CA VAL A 72 25.30 -10.33 -9.63
C VAL A 72 24.16 -9.40 -9.21
N ILE A 73 23.01 -9.96 -8.87
CA ILE A 73 21.84 -9.15 -8.50
C ILE A 73 22.01 -8.55 -7.11
N GLU A 74 22.55 -9.30 -6.14
CA GLU A 74 22.88 -8.78 -4.82
C GLU A 74 23.89 -7.63 -4.92
N GLU A 75 24.92 -7.76 -5.75
CA GLU A 75 25.89 -6.68 -5.96
C GLU A 75 25.23 -5.44 -6.58
N LYS A 76 24.36 -5.63 -7.58
CA LYS A 76 23.55 -4.54 -8.15
C LYS A 76 22.74 -3.86 -7.04
N ILE A 77 21.95 -4.63 -6.30
CA ILE A 77 21.12 -4.15 -5.18
C ILE A 77 21.96 -3.37 -4.17
N MET A 78 23.11 -3.89 -3.75
CA MET A 78 23.99 -3.26 -2.77
C MET A 78 24.73 -2.02 -3.29
N ARG A 79 25.05 -1.93 -4.58
CA ARG A 79 25.65 -0.71 -5.17
C ARG A 79 24.76 0.52 -5.00
N TRP A 80 23.45 0.33 -4.98
CA TRP A 80 22.48 1.40 -4.80
C TRP A 80 22.37 1.90 -3.34
N ASP A 81 22.99 1.23 -2.37
CA ASP A 81 23.03 1.67 -0.96
C ASP A 81 23.89 2.93 -0.76
N ARG A 82 24.82 3.22 -1.68
CA ARG A 82 25.80 4.31 -1.53
C ARG A 82 25.32 5.67 -2.05
N HIS A 83 24.25 5.71 -2.85
CA HIS A 83 23.79 6.93 -3.55
C HIS A 83 22.30 7.24 -3.30
N TRP A 84 21.72 6.64 -2.26
CA TRP A 84 20.35 6.87 -1.84
C TRP A 84 20.20 8.24 -1.15
N PRO A 85 19.25 9.14 -1.53
CA PRO A 85 18.11 9.00 -2.46
C PRO A 85 18.35 9.57 -3.88
N MET A 86 19.51 10.18 -4.13
CA MET A 86 19.84 11.01 -5.32
C MET A 86 19.67 10.34 -6.70
N ILE A 87 19.62 9.00 -6.76
CA ILE A 87 19.51 8.23 -8.01
C ILE A 87 18.15 8.44 -8.70
N TRP A 88 17.07 8.57 -7.93
CA TRP A 88 15.72 8.70 -8.48
C TRP A 88 15.39 10.10 -9.00
N ASP A 89 16.28 11.06 -8.76
CA ASP A 89 16.12 12.46 -9.20
C ASP A 89 16.91 12.74 -10.49
N SER A 90 17.84 11.84 -10.86
CA SER A 90 18.86 12.14 -11.87
C SER A 90 18.83 11.21 -13.09
N HIS A 91 18.41 9.93 -12.96
CA HIS A 91 18.51 8.96 -14.07
C HIS A 91 17.40 7.88 -14.08
N LEU A 92 16.41 8.05 -14.97
CA LEU A 92 15.34 7.07 -15.26
C LEU A 92 15.86 5.66 -15.61
N ASP A 93 17.03 5.59 -16.24
CA ASP A 93 17.71 4.33 -16.59
C ASP A 93 18.18 3.55 -15.36
N GLN A 94 18.54 4.23 -14.27
CA GLN A 94 18.99 3.59 -13.04
C GLN A 94 17.79 3.07 -12.22
N ALA A 95 16.69 3.82 -12.21
CA ALA A 95 15.42 3.43 -11.62
C ALA A 95 14.87 2.13 -12.23
N THR A 96 14.86 2.06 -13.57
CA THR A 96 14.41 0.87 -14.30
C THR A 96 15.37 -0.31 -14.11
N ALA A 97 16.69 -0.09 -14.07
CA ALA A 97 17.67 -1.12 -13.76
C ALA A 97 17.47 -1.73 -12.36
N TYR A 98 17.11 -0.91 -11.36
CA TYR A 98 16.78 -1.38 -10.02
C TYR A 98 15.51 -2.23 -10.01
N LEU A 99 14.44 -1.76 -10.65
CA LEU A 99 13.17 -2.49 -10.72
C LEU A 99 13.34 -3.85 -11.41
N ASN A 100 14.14 -3.91 -12.48
CA ASN A 100 14.47 -5.16 -13.15
C ASN A 100 15.26 -6.09 -12.23
N ALA A 101 16.28 -5.58 -11.53
CA ALA A 101 17.06 -6.36 -10.57
C ALA A 101 16.17 -6.94 -9.46
N ALA A 102 15.27 -6.13 -8.89
CA ALA A 102 14.33 -6.58 -7.87
C ALA A 102 13.33 -7.63 -8.40
N GLY A 103 12.85 -7.47 -9.65
CA GLY A 103 12.04 -8.49 -10.33
C GLY A 103 12.80 -9.79 -10.56
N GLU A 104 14.06 -9.72 -10.96
CA GLU A 104 14.92 -10.90 -11.14
C GLU A 104 15.16 -11.66 -9.83
N VAL A 105 15.36 -10.97 -8.69
CA VAL A 105 15.46 -11.66 -7.38
C VAL A 105 14.17 -12.39 -7.04
N ARG A 106 13.01 -11.77 -7.31
CA ARG A 106 11.71 -12.40 -7.07
C ARG A 106 11.57 -13.70 -7.87
N GLU A 107 11.86 -13.66 -9.17
CA GLU A 107 11.82 -14.85 -10.03
C GLU A 107 12.81 -15.93 -9.59
N LEU A 108 14.01 -15.55 -9.14
CA LEU A 108 14.96 -16.50 -8.57
C LEU A 108 14.44 -17.12 -7.27
N ASN A 109 13.76 -16.32 -6.43
CA ASN A 109 13.20 -16.80 -5.19
C ASN A 109 12.05 -17.79 -5.43
N GLU A 110 11.14 -17.48 -6.35
CA GLU A 110 10.09 -18.41 -6.81
C GLU A 110 10.69 -19.71 -7.36
N ARG A 111 11.73 -19.62 -8.20
CA ARG A 111 12.43 -20.80 -8.74
C ARG A 111 13.08 -21.63 -7.64
N LEU A 112 13.77 -21.01 -6.69
CA LEU A 112 14.36 -21.69 -5.54
C LEU A 112 13.29 -22.36 -4.67
N GLU A 113 12.13 -21.72 -4.46
CA GLU A 113 10.99 -22.30 -3.76
C GLU A 113 10.43 -23.53 -4.48
N THR A 114 10.36 -23.51 -5.82
CA THR A 114 9.95 -24.70 -6.59
C THR A 114 10.98 -25.84 -6.58
N LEU A 115 12.27 -25.52 -6.42
CA LEU A 115 13.36 -26.50 -6.43
C LEU A 115 13.51 -27.25 -5.09
N LEU A 116 13.04 -26.67 -3.99
CA LEU A 116 13.14 -27.20 -2.61
C LEU A 116 12.35 -28.49 -2.32
N CYS A 117 11.99 -29.27 -3.34
CA CYS A 117 11.36 -30.58 -3.20
C CYS A 117 12.23 -31.65 -2.51
N ARG A 118 13.50 -31.38 -2.14
CA ARG A 118 14.35 -32.27 -1.34
C ARG A 118 15.17 -31.48 -0.33
N ASN A 119 15.28 -32.00 0.89
CA ASN A 119 15.89 -31.36 2.06
C ASN A 119 17.42 -31.16 1.96
N ASP A 120 17.92 -30.40 0.99
CA ASP A 120 19.35 -30.05 0.91
C ASP A 120 19.64 -28.76 1.71
N ASP A 121 20.59 -28.84 2.65
CA ASP A 121 20.97 -27.70 3.52
C ASP A 121 21.60 -26.55 2.73
N SER A 122 22.19 -26.85 1.56
CA SER A 122 22.77 -25.84 0.66
C SER A 122 21.68 -24.99 -0.03
N GLU A 123 20.64 -25.65 -0.56
CA GLU A 123 19.52 -24.98 -1.24
C GLU A 123 18.72 -24.11 -0.25
N LYS A 124 18.54 -24.58 0.99
CA LYS A 124 17.92 -23.78 2.06
C LYS A 124 18.70 -22.51 2.37
N LYS A 125 20.04 -22.57 2.42
CA LYS A 125 20.88 -21.38 2.63
C LYS A 125 20.79 -20.40 1.46
N MET A 126 20.79 -20.91 0.23
CA MET A 126 20.61 -20.08 -0.97
C MET A 126 19.25 -19.39 -0.98
N LEU A 127 18.17 -20.11 -0.67
CA LEU A 127 16.83 -19.52 -0.54
C LEU A 127 16.82 -18.43 0.53
N GLN A 128 17.32 -18.70 1.73
CA GLN A 128 17.35 -17.70 2.80
C GLN A 128 18.13 -16.43 2.40
N ARG A 129 19.22 -16.59 1.63
CA ARG A 129 19.98 -15.47 1.08
C ARG A 129 19.15 -14.69 0.05
N ALA A 130 18.54 -15.38 -0.91
CA ALA A 130 17.69 -14.77 -1.93
C ALA A 130 16.51 -14.02 -1.30
N GLN A 131 15.84 -14.62 -0.31
CA GLN A 131 14.79 -13.99 0.46
C GLN A 131 15.28 -12.71 1.13
N LYS A 132 16.41 -12.73 1.85
CA LYS A 132 16.99 -11.52 2.48
C LYS A 132 17.26 -10.40 1.48
N VAL A 133 17.80 -10.74 0.31
CA VAL A 133 18.04 -9.77 -0.77
C VAL A 133 16.71 -9.20 -1.29
N LEU A 134 15.67 -10.03 -1.44
CA LEU A 134 14.34 -9.58 -1.82
C LEU A 134 13.74 -8.64 -0.77
N GLN A 135 13.80 -8.99 0.53
CA GLN A 135 13.28 -8.12 1.59
C GLN A 135 13.98 -6.77 1.60
N LEU A 136 15.30 -6.75 1.44
CA LEU A 136 16.09 -5.53 1.32
C LEU A 136 15.65 -4.71 0.10
N ALA A 137 15.45 -5.38 -1.03
CA ALA A 137 15.01 -4.73 -2.26
C ALA A 137 13.64 -4.06 -2.09
N MET A 138 12.69 -4.78 -1.47
CA MET A 138 11.31 -4.32 -1.24
C MET A 138 11.24 -3.18 -0.22
N LYS A 139 11.99 -3.27 0.88
CA LYS A 139 12.10 -2.17 1.85
C LYS A 139 12.60 -0.87 1.21
N ARG A 140 13.54 -0.97 0.27
CA ARG A 140 14.02 0.20 -0.47
C ARG A 140 12.98 0.71 -1.45
N LEU A 141 12.28 -0.16 -2.17
CA LEU A 141 11.18 0.26 -3.04
C LEU A 141 10.08 0.99 -2.27
N GLU A 142 9.78 0.56 -1.04
CA GLU A 142 8.86 1.26 -0.15
C GLU A 142 9.34 2.71 0.10
N GLU A 143 10.62 2.90 0.38
CA GLU A 143 11.20 4.24 0.59
C GLU A 143 11.25 5.06 -0.72
N VAL A 144 11.51 4.45 -1.89
CA VAL A 144 11.39 5.14 -3.20
C VAL A 144 9.95 5.62 -3.37
N PHE A 145 9.00 4.72 -3.15
CA PHE A 145 7.58 4.98 -3.34
C PHE A 145 7.15 6.16 -2.46
N LYS A 146 7.57 6.16 -1.19
CA LYS A 146 7.34 7.28 -0.28
C LYS A 146 7.95 8.58 -0.80
N HIS A 147 9.22 8.54 -1.18
CA HIS A 147 9.94 9.72 -1.65
C HIS A 147 9.27 10.34 -2.88
N LYS A 148 8.96 9.52 -3.90
CA LYS A 148 8.28 9.97 -5.12
C LYS A 148 6.88 10.50 -4.85
N LEU A 149 6.14 9.89 -3.93
CA LEU A 149 4.81 10.37 -3.57
C LEU A 149 4.85 11.74 -2.86
N VAL A 150 5.89 12.01 -2.07
CA VAL A 150 6.10 13.31 -1.40
C VAL A 150 6.61 14.37 -2.38
N GLU A 151 7.61 14.03 -3.19
CA GLU A 151 8.25 14.95 -4.15
C GLU A 151 7.24 15.46 -5.20
N ASN A 152 6.38 14.56 -5.69
CA ASN A 152 5.41 14.86 -6.74
C ASN A 152 4.06 15.33 -6.20
N ARG A 153 3.96 15.60 -4.90
CA ARG A 153 2.74 16.06 -4.26
C ARG A 153 2.38 17.45 -4.75
N GLN A 154 1.13 17.62 -5.20
CA GLN A 154 0.61 18.94 -5.52
C GLN A 154 -0.06 19.57 -4.30
N PRO A 155 0.17 20.87 -4.03
CA PRO A 155 -0.51 21.56 -2.95
C PRO A 155 -2.00 21.67 -3.26
N PHE A 156 -2.84 21.26 -2.31
CA PHE A 156 -4.28 21.50 -2.40
C PHE A 156 -4.52 22.94 -1.93
N GLU A 157 -4.53 23.91 -2.86
CA GLU A 157 -4.83 25.30 -2.50
C GLU A 157 -6.35 25.56 -2.47
N PRO A 158 -6.90 26.07 -1.35
CA PRO A 158 -8.31 26.50 -1.27
C PRO A 158 -8.66 27.68 -2.18
N ASN A 159 -7.66 28.31 -2.81
CA ASN A 159 -7.79 29.43 -3.73
C ASN A 159 -8.22 29.03 -5.15
N HIS A 160 -8.42 27.75 -5.43
CA HIS A 160 -9.27 27.28 -6.54
C HIS A 160 -10.76 27.61 -6.31
N ALA A 161 -11.06 28.68 -5.56
CA ALA A 161 -12.39 29.20 -5.28
C ALA A 161 -13.21 29.40 -6.56
N SER A 162 -12.59 29.67 -7.71
CA SER A 162 -13.27 29.70 -9.02
C SER A 162 -13.82 28.31 -9.42
N VAL A 163 -13.03 27.26 -9.25
CA VAL A 163 -13.44 25.85 -9.45
C VAL A 163 -14.52 25.48 -8.44
N PHE A 164 -14.31 25.81 -7.16
CA PHE A 164 -15.26 25.54 -6.07
C PHE A 164 -16.59 26.32 -6.19
N LEU A 165 -16.56 27.56 -6.67
CA LEU A 165 -17.74 28.39 -6.92
C LEU A 165 -18.47 27.94 -8.19
N SER A 166 -17.76 27.53 -9.23
CA SER A 166 -18.37 26.99 -10.46
C SER A 166 -19.06 25.64 -10.22
N ALA A 167 -18.48 24.78 -9.36
CA ALA A 167 -19.12 23.54 -8.92
C ALA A 167 -20.36 23.82 -8.05
N ALA A 168 -20.27 24.77 -7.11
CA ALA A 168 -21.39 25.14 -6.24
C ALA A 168 -22.54 25.84 -6.98
N ASP A 169 -22.25 26.71 -7.96
CA ASP A 169 -23.29 27.43 -8.75
C ASP A 169 -24.02 26.49 -9.74
N ARG A 170 -23.36 25.41 -10.19
CA ARG A 170 -23.97 24.39 -11.07
C ARG A 170 -24.77 23.34 -10.30
N VAL A 171 -24.37 22.97 -9.07
CA VAL A 171 -25.20 22.12 -8.19
C VAL A 171 -26.51 22.82 -7.79
N SER A 172 -26.55 24.16 -7.79
CA SER A 172 -27.77 24.94 -7.59
C SER A 172 -28.66 25.06 -8.86
N LYS A 173 -28.19 24.64 -10.04
CA LYS A 173 -28.87 24.82 -11.33
C LYS A 173 -28.90 23.51 -12.10
N ILE A 174 -29.69 22.55 -11.62
CA ILE A 174 -30.12 21.42 -12.45
C ILE A 174 -31.36 21.89 -13.24
N SER A 175 -31.11 22.45 -14.42
CA SER A 175 -32.05 22.48 -15.55
C SER A 175 -31.23 22.20 -16.82
N PRO A 176 -31.71 21.34 -17.75
CA PRO A 176 -30.89 20.88 -18.86
C PRO A 176 -30.91 21.91 -19.99
N GLY A 177 -29.74 22.46 -20.34
CA GLY A 177 -29.56 23.22 -21.59
C GLY A 177 -28.44 24.24 -21.52
N ASP A 178 -27.30 23.88 -22.15
CA ASP A 178 -26.18 24.70 -22.66
C ASP A 178 -25.52 25.71 -21.68
N TYR A 179 -24.23 26.07 -21.72
CA TYR A 179 -23.24 26.25 -22.78
C TYR A 179 -21.84 26.16 -22.13
N LEU A 180 -20.85 25.82 -22.96
CA LEU A 180 -19.43 25.64 -22.63
C LEU A 180 -18.76 26.95 -22.19
N VAL A 181 -17.90 26.86 -21.18
CA VAL A 181 -16.74 27.75 -21.02
C VAL A 181 -15.54 26.84 -20.75
N GLU A 182 -14.66 26.74 -21.74
CA GLU A 182 -13.30 26.23 -21.59
C GLU A 182 -12.59 27.14 -20.57
N ASN A 183 -12.39 26.64 -19.35
CA ASN A 183 -11.47 27.28 -18.42
C ASN A 183 -10.11 26.62 -18.59
N SER A 184 -9.17 27.43 -19.05
CA SER A 184 -7.78 27.15 -19.39
C SER A 184 -6.89 26.91 -18.16
N ASP A 185 -7.25 25.97 -17.29
CA ASP A 185 -6.37 25.52 -16.20
C ASP A 185 -6.25 23.99 -16.29
N ASP A 186 -5.10 23.52 -16.78
CA ASP A 186 -4.79 22.12 -17.15
C ASP A 186 -4.87 21.09 -15.99
N ARG A 187 -5.29 21.48 -14.79
CA ARG A 187 -5.20 20.67 -13.54
C ARG A 187 -6.52 20.09 -13.02
N CYS A 188 -7.63 20.25 -13.75
CA CYS A 188 -8.95 19.79 -13.30
C CYS A 188 -9.61 18.89 -14.35
N ILE A 189 -9.80 17.61 -14.00
CA ILE A 189 -10.54 16.68 -14.84
C ILE A 189 -11.98 16.60 -14.33
N PHE A 190 -12.92 17.08 -15.14
CA PHE A 190 -14.34 16.86 -14.91
C PHE A 190 -14.73 15.49 -15.48
N ASN A 191 -15.03 14.53 -14.61
CA ASN A 191 -15.61 13.27 -15.06
C ASN A 191 -17.06 13.55 -15.50
N ARG A 192 -17.39 13.46 -16.79
CA ARG A 192 -18.77 13.69 -17.26
C ARG A 192 -19.76 12.60 -16.82
N ASN A 193 -19.26 11.46 -16.33
CA ASN A 193 -20.08 10.28 -16.04
C ASN A 193 -20.49 10.16 -14.56
N SER A 194 -19.78 10.82 -13.64
CA SER A 194 -20.18 11.01 -12.24
C SER A 194 -20.01 12.51 -11.96
N GLU A 195 -21.00 13.20 -11.42
CA GLU A 195 -20.99 14.66 -11.17
C GLU A 195 -19.93 15.10 -10.11
N GLU A 196 -18.68 14.66 -10.28
CA GLU A 196 -17.60 14.67 -9.31
C GLU A 196 -16.41 15.43 -9.90
N PHE A 197 -16.01 16.48 -9.19
CA PHE A 197 -14.82 17.26 -9.50
C PHE A 197 -13.61 16.58 -8.87
N ILE A 198 -12.59 16.29 -9.69
CA ILE A 198 -11.32 15.68 -9.29
C ILE A 198 -10.19 16.68 -9.56
N ILE A 199 -9.26 16.77 -8.61
CA ILE A 199 -8.02 17.55 -8.70
C ILE A 199 -6.85 16.57 -8.67
N ASP A 200 -5.82 16.84 -9.46
CA ASP A 200 -4.58 16.06 -9.44
C ASP A 200 -3.83 16.30 -8.12
N LEU A 201 -3.86 15.31 -7.22
CA LEU A 201 -3.15 15.35 -5.93
C LEU A 201 -1.65 15.08 -6.06
N VAL A 202 -1.24 14.49 -7.20
CA VAL A 202 0.13 14.10 -7.55
C VAL A 202 0.33 14.42 -9.03
N GLN A 203 1.55 14.81 -9.42
CA GLN A 203 1.88 15.02 -10.83
C GLN A 203 1.63 13.77 -11.67
N TYR A 204 1.02 13.96 -12.85
CA TYR A 204 0.61 12.87 -13.73
C TYR A 204 1.78 11.96 -14.15
N ASP A 205 2.94 12.54 -14.44
CA ASP A 205 4.13 11.82 -14.90
C ASP A 205 4.63 10.79 -13.86
N ALA A 206 4.49 11.12 -12.57
CA ALA A 206 4.89 10.25 -11.46
C ALA A 206 3.94 9.07 -11.24
N ILE A 207 2.68 9.16 -11.70
CA ILE A 207 1.68 8.10 -11.50
C ILE A 207 2.13 6.80 -12.18
N SER A 208 2.70 6.88 -13.38
CA SER A 208 3.18 5.70 -14.10
C SER A 208 4.33 5.02 -13.37
N GLU A 209 5.24 5.78 -12.78
CA GLU A 209 6.36 5.22 -12.00
C GLU A 209 5.89 4.60 -10.68
N LEU A 210 5.04 5.32 -9.94
CA LEU A 210 4.42 4.83 -8.71
C LEU A 210 3.65 3.53 -8.95
N ARG A 211 2.92 3.42 -10.07
CA ARG A 211 2.22 2.20 -10.49
C ARG A 211 3.19 1.04 -10.73
N ARG A 212 4.32 1.28 -11.40
CA ARG A 212 5.33 0.23 -11.66
C ARG A 212 5.95 -0.28 -10.37
N ILE A 213 6.28 0.62 -9.43
CA ILE A 213 6.81 0.26 -8.11
C ILE A 213 5.77 -0.54 -7.33
N ALA A 214 4.53 -0.04 -7.24
CA ALA A 214 3.44 -0.69 -6.53
C ALA A 214 3.17 -2.11 -7.09
N ASN A 215 3.02 -2.24 -8.41
CA ASN A 215 2.82 -3.55 -9.05
C ASN A 215 3.92 -4.55 -8.69
N LEU A 216 5.19 -4.13 -8.71
CA LEU A 216 6.31 -4.99 -8.35
C LEU A 216 6.27 -5.40 -6.87
N MET A 217 5.92 -4.49 -5.96
CA MET A 217 5.77 -4.82 -4.54
C MET A 217 4.62 -5.81 -4.31
N PHE A 218 3.48 -5.63 -4.99
CA PHE A 218 2.32 -6.52 -4.88
C PHE A 218 2.60 -7.94 -5.35
N ILE A 219 3.17 -8.10 -6.55
CA ILE A 219 3.51 -9.43 -7.07
C ILE A 219 4.61 -10.11 -6.25
N SER A 220 5.41 -9.34 -5.50
CA SER A 220 6.44 -9.86 -4.59
C SER A 220 5.93 -10.18 -3.18
N GLY A 221 4.63 -9.98 -2.91
CA GLY A 221 4.03 -10.23 -1.59
C GLY A 221 4.13 -9.08 -0.58
N TYR A 222 4.59 -7.89 -1.00
CA TYR A 222 4.77 -6.68 -0.17
C TYR A 222 3.70 -5.61 -0.43
N GLY A 223 2.50 -6.05 -0.85
CA GLY A 223 1.40 -5.14 -1.19
C GLY A 223 0.85 -4.39 0.02
N ASP A 224 0.88 -5.01 1.21
CA ASP A 224 0.40 -4.40 2.44
C ASP A 224 1.32 -3.28 2.91
N GLU A 225 2.64 -3.48 2.88
CA GLU A 225 3.65 -2.47 3.20
C GLU A 225 3.53 -1.26 2.25
N CYS A 226 3.39 -1.52 0.95
CA CYS A 226 3.17 -0.47 -0.04
C CYS A 226 1.88 0.31 0.23
N SER A 227 0.79 -0.39 0.57
CA SER A 227 -0.50 0.22 0.86
C SER A 227 -0.45 1.05 2.14
N LEU A 228 0.21 0.57 3.19
CA LEU A 228 0.37 1.28 4.46
C LEU A 228 1.24 2.53 4.30
N ALA A 229 2.32 2.45 3.53
CA ALA A 229 3.17 3.59 3.19
C ALA A 229 2.39 4.67 2.43
N TYR A 230 1.56 4.27 1.46
CA TYR A 230 0.64 5.17 0.78
C TYR A 230 -0.31 5.84 1.77
N ILE A 231 -1.03 5.04 2.56
CA ILE A 231 -2.02 5.54 3.53
C ILE A 231 -1.41 6.53 4.52
N SER A 232 -0.20 6.27 5.05
CA SER A 232 0.43 7.17 6.01
C SER A 232 0.72 8.54 5.40
N LEU A 233 1.31 8.57 4.19
CA LEU A 233 1.65 9.82 3.52
C LEU A 233 0.41 10.61 3.09
N ARG A 234 -0.64 9.92 2.62
CA ARG A 234 -1.90 10.58 2.25
C ARG A 234 -2.62 11.13 3.47
N ARG A 235 -2.49 10.48 4.63
CA ARG A 235 -2.98 10.98 5.91
C ARG A 235 -2.23 12.24 6.36
N ASP A 236 -0.91 12.26 6.22
CA ASP A 236 -0.10 13.43 6.53
C ASP A 236 -0.45 14.61 5.60
N ALA A 237 -0.63 14.33 4.31
CA ALA A 237 -1.07 15.32 3.33
C ALA A 237 -2.44 15.91 3.67
N TRP A 238 -3.39 15.07 4.09
CA TRP A 238 -4.70 15.50 4.55
C TRP A 238 -4.62 16.40 5.78
N ASN A 239 -3.82 16.01 6.79
CA ASN A 239 -3.63 16.80 8.01
C ASN A 239 -3.09 18.20 7.71
N GLU A 240 -2.12 18.30 6.81
CA GLU A 240 -1.57 19.60 6.41
C GLU A 240 -2.60 20.47 5.69
N CYS A 241 -3.43 19.88 4.81
CA CYS A 241 -4.51 20.60 4.15
C CYS A 241 -5.55 21.09 5.15
N LEU A 242 -5.94 20.24 6.12
CA LEU A 242 -6.84 20.64 7.21
C LEU A 242 -6.26 21.77 8.05
N PHE A 243 -4.98 21.70 8.39
CA PHE A 243 -4.29 22.76 9.14
C PHE A 243 -4.26 24.09 8.38
N ASN A 244 -4.06 24.06 7.07
CA ASN A 244 -4.13 25.27 6.25
C ASN A 244 -5.56 25.84 6.15
N LEU A 245 -6.58 24.98 6.06
CA LEU A 245 -7.99 25.40 6.08
C LEU A 245 -8.42 25.97 7.44
N GLU A 246 -7.83 25.51 8.55
CA GLU A 246 -8.06 26.09 9.87
C GLU A 246 -7.48 27.51 9.98
N LYS A 247 -6.30 27.77 9.41
CA LYS A 247 -5.71 29.12 9.41
C LYS A 247 -6.61 30.15 8.72
N GLU A 248 -7.40 29.73 7.74
CA GLU A 248 -8.38 30.59 7.05
C GLU A 248 -9.66 30.84 7.85
N LYS A 249 -9.89 30.12 8.95
CA LYS A 249 -11.08 30.31 9.77
C LYS A 249 -11.03 31.69 10.44
N PRO A 250 -12.12 32.48 10.39
CA PRO A 250 -12.18 33.74 11.11
C PRO A 250 -11.97 33.48 12.61
N ARG A 251 -10.95 34.12 13.21
CA ARG A 251 -10.63 33.94 14.64
C ARG A 251 -11.70 34.60 15.50
N ILE A 252 -11.92 34.03 16.69
CA ILE A 252 -12.81 34.63 17.71
C ILE A 252 -12.29 36.02 18.14
N GLU A 253 -10.98 36.28 18.02
CA GLU A 253 -10.38 37.58 18.34
C GLU A 253 -10.81 38.71 17.37
N ASP A 254 -11.16 38.38 16.12
CA ASP A 254 -11.73 39.34 15.16
C ASP A 254 -13.19 39.73 15.49
N VAL A 255 -13.83 39.00 16.43
CA VAL A 255 -15.22 39.19 16.88
C VAL A 255 -15.38 40.45 17.71
N LEU A 256 -14.31 40.96 18.32
CA LEU A 256 -14.35 42.19 19.13
C LEU A 256 -14.32 43.47 18.28
N PHE A 257 -13.88 43.41 17.01
CA PHE A 257 -13.65 44.61 16.19
C PHE A 257 -14.46 44.68 14.88
N SER A 258 -15.05 43.57 14.41
CA SER A 258 -15.79 43.53 13.14
C SER A 258 -17.30 43.41 13.31
N LYS A 259 -18.10 43.93 12.37
CA LYS A 259 -19.56 43.77 12.33
C LYS A 259 -19.93 42.28 12.30
N PHE A 260 -20.81 41.85 13.21
CA PHE A 260 -21.30 40.47 13.36
C PHE A 260 -21.72 39.80 12.03
N ASP A 261 -22.31 40.55 11.11
CA ASP A 261 -22.73 40.04 9.79
C ASP A 261 -21.56 39.66 8.87
N SER A 262 -20.43 40.38 8.96
CA SER A 262 -19.23 40.04 8.21
C SER A 262 -18.65 38.70 8.66
N ILE A 263 -18.72 38.39 9.95
CA ILE A 263 -18.19 37.17 10.55
C ILE A 263 -19.08 35.98 10.18
N LYS A 264 -20.40 36.14 10.26
CA LYS A 264 -21.35 35.14 9.76
C LYS A 264 -21.10 34.79 8.29
N SER A 265 -20.86 35.80 7.45
CA SER A 265 -20.59 35.57 6.02
C SER A 265 -19.25 34.87 5.76
N LYS A 266 -18.19 35.21 6.52
CA LYS A 266 -16.88 34.55 6.47
C LYS A 266 -16.97 33.10 6.95
N ASN A 267 -17.74 32.87 8.00
CA ASN A 267 -17.93 31.55 8.58
C ASN A 267 -18.74 30.62 7.66
N LYS A 268 -19.85 31.11 7.08
CA LYS A 268 -20.59 30.39 6.04
C LYS A 268 -19.70 30.02 4.84
N ARG A 269 -18.81 30.93 4.44
CA ARG A 269 -17.83 30.69 3.37
C ARG A 269 -16.81 29.61 3.76
N TRP A 270 -16.34 29.62 5.01
CA TRP A 270 -15.43 28.60 5.54
C TRP A 270 -16.10 27.21 5.59
N ILE A 271 -17.33 27.11 6.12
CA ILE A 271 -18.13 25.88 6.11
C ILE A 271 -18.29 25.34 4.69
N GLN A 272 -18.60 26.21 3.73
CA GLN A 272 -18.74 25.82 2.33
C GLN A 272 -17.42 25.34 1.74
N LYS A 273 -16.30 26.04 1.99
CA LYS A 273 -14.96 25.60 1.58
C LYS A 273 -14.63 24.22 2.15
N MET A 274 -14.92 23.99 3.43
CA MET A 274 -14.66 22.71 4.10
C MET A 274 -15.48 21.57 3.50
N LYS A 275 -16.78 21.79 3.26
CA LYS A 275 -17.67 20.80 2.61
C LYS A 275 -17.13 20.40 1.24
N ILE A 276 -16.70 21.37 0.44
CA ILE A 276 -16.20 21.10 -0.91
C ILE A 276 -14.79 20.48 -0.87
N PHE A 277 -13.92 20.92 0.03
CA PHE A 277 -12.61 20.32 0.28
C PHE A 277 -12.74 18.81 0.51
N VAL A 278 -13.55 18.42 1.50
CA VAL A 278 -13.70 17.00 1.85
C VAL A 278 -14.25 16.21 0.67
N ARG A 279 -15.26 16.73 -0.03
CA ARG A 279 -15.85 16.04 -1.20
C ARG A 279 -14.83 15.85 -2.33
N VAL A 280 -14.17 16.91 -2.75
CA VAL A 280 -13.21 16.90 -3.87
C VAL A 280 -11.97 16.09 -3.52
N TYR A 281 -11.42 16.25 -2.32
CA TYR A 281 -10.25 15.51 -1.89
C TYR A 281 -10.55 14.02 -1.82
N LEU A 282 -11.68 13.60 -1.23
CA LEU A 282 -12.04 12.18 -1.17
C LEU A 282 -12.24 11.58 -2.57
N ALA A 283 -12.91 12.30 -3.48
CA ALA A 283 -13.06 11.85 -4.88
C ALA A 283 -11.69 11.74 -5.59
N SER A 284 -10.81 12.70 -5.36
CA SER A 284 -9.47 12.74 -5.95
C SER A 284 -8.57 11.65 -5.38
N GLU A 285 -8.71 11.31 -4.10
CA GLU A 285 -7.98 10.23 -3.43
C GLU A 285 -8.41 8.86 -3.96
N LYS A 286 -9.73 8.67 -4.17
CA LYS A 286 -10.29 7.49 -4.81
C LYS A 286 -9.77 7.33 -6.24
N TRP A 287 -9.67 8.43 -6.98
CA TRP A 287 -9.10 8.42 -8.33
C TRP A 287 -7.61 8.08 -8.32
N LEU A 288 -6.81 8.74 -7.48
CA LEU A 288 -5.36 8.52 -7.39
C LEU A 288 -5.02 7.09 -6.98
N SER A 289 -5.67 6.58 -5.93
CA SER A 289 -5.50 5.18 -5.50
C SER A 289 -5.92 4.19 -6.60
N GLY A 290 -7.01 4.48 -7.32
CA GLY A 290 -7.42 3.70 -8.49
C GLY A 290 -6.41 3.74 -9.63
N GLN A 291 -5.71 4.85 -9.84
CA GLN A 291 -4.66 4.94 -10.86
C GLN A 291 -3.38 4.21 -10.43
N ILE A 292 -2.95 4.31 -9.18
CA ILE A 292 -1.68 3.69 -8.74
C ILE A 292 -1.83 2.17 -8.59
N PHE A 293 -2.94 1.73 -8.00
CA PHE A 293 -3.14 0.32 -7.65
C PHE A 293 -4.06 -0.43 -8.63
N GLY A 294 -4.91 0.25 -9.40
CA GLY A 294 -5.81 -0.39 -10.36
C GLY A 294 -6.77 -1.38 -9.69
N GLU A 295 -6.67 -2.64 -10.09
CA GLU A 295 -7.43 -3.77 -9.51
C GLU A 295 -6.80 -4.32 -8.21
N LEU A 296 -5.58 -3.91 -7.87
CA LEU A 296 -4.86 -4.36 -6.68
C LEU A 296 -5.41 -3.66 -5.43
N ARG A 297 -6.53 -4.15 -4.92
CA ARG A 297 -7.18 -3.59 -3.72
C ARG A 297 -6.81 -4.38 -2.47
N THR A 298 -5.91 -3.83 -1.66
CA THR A 298 -5.76 -4.30 -0.27
C THR A 298 -6.94 -3.82 0.58
N VAL A 299 -7.26 -4.58 1.63
CA VAL A 299 -8.28 -4.19 2.61
C VAL A 299 -7.97 -2.80 3.20
N ASN A 300 -6.69 -2.49 3.36
CA ASN A 300 -6.20 -1.22 3.91
C ASN A 300 -6.51 -0.02 2.99
N LEU A 301 -6.37 -0.20 1.67
CA LEU A 301 -6.64 0.86 0.71
C LEU A 301 -8.13 1.21 0.65
N VAL A 302 -8.98 0.20 0.85
CA VAL A 302 -10.43 0.35 0.90
C VAL A 302 -10.89 1.12 2.16
N SER A 303 -10.16 1.00 3.27
CA SER A 303 -10.48 1.72 4.51
C SER A 303 -9.95 3.16 4.59
N LEU A 304 -9.02 3.56 3.71
CA LEU A 304 -8.42 4.91 3.72
C LEU A 304 -9.43 6.07 3.78
N PRO A 305 -10.51 6.10 2.98
CA PRO A 305 -11.50 7.16 3.04
C PRO A 305 -12.17 7.26 4.40
N GLY A 306 -12.45 6.11 5.01
CA GLY A 306 -13.00 6.04 6.33
C GLY A 306 -12.04 6.58 7.38
N ASP A 307 -10.77 6.22 7.30
CA ASP A 307 -9.72 6.75 8.17
C ASP A 307 -9.58 8.27 8.06
N LEU A 308 -9.67 8.84 6.86
CA LEU A 308 -9.62 10.30 6.65
C LEU A 308 -10.82 11.01 7.28
N ILE A 309 -12.01 10.41 7.19
CA ILE A 309 -13.21 10.95 7.84
C ILE A 309 -13.11 10.81 9.35
N LEU A 310 -12.60 9.69 9.88
CA LEU A 310 -12.33 9.52 11.31
C LEU A 310 -11.31 10.54 11.82
N LEU A 311 -10.31 10.86 11.02
CA LEU A 311 -9.31 11.87 11.33
C LEU A 311 -9.94 13.28 11.37
N LEU A 312 -10.82 13.60 10.43
CA LEU A 312 -11.62 14.82 10.45
C LEU A 312 -12.49 14.90 11.72
N LEU A 313 -13.17 13.81 12.07
CA LEU A 313 -14.01 13.72 13.27
C LEU A 313 -13.18 13.87 14.55
N LYS A 314 -11.98 13.27 14.60
CA LYS A 314 -11.05 13.39 15.73
C LYS A 314 -10.49 14.81 15.84
N TYR A 315 -10.18 15.43 14.71
CA TYR A 315 -9.72 16.81 14.64
C TYR A 315 -10.72 17.74 15.31
N PHE A 316 -11.99 17.67 14.89
CA PHE A 316 -13.05 18.45 15.51
C PHE A 316 -13.42 18.01 16.93
N GLY A 317 -13.35 16.70 17.22
CA GLY A 317 -13.69 16.14 18.52
C GLY A 317 -12.71 16.54 19.63
N LYS A 318 -11.44 16.78 19.30
CA LYS A 318 -10.41 17.22 20.25
C LYS A 318 -10.73 18.58 20.86
N ASP A 319 -11.37 19.47 20.09
CA ASP A 319 -11.75 20.80 20.56
C ASP A 319 -12.96 20.80 21.49
N ILE A 320 -13.78 19.75 21.45
CA ILE A 320 -15.00 19.63 22.26
C ILE A 320 -14.69 19.24 23.72
N SER A 321 -13.57 18.54 23.98
CA SER A 321 -13.31 17.90 25.27
C SER A 321 -12.50 18.72 26.28
N ILE A 322 -11.90 19.85 25.88
CA ILE A 322 -10.77 20.42 26.66
C ILE A 322 -11.13 21.72 27.42
N HIS A 323 -12.18 22.48 27.07
CA HIS A 323 -12.31 23.85 27.60
C HIS A 323 -13.72 24.35 27.96
N PRO A 324 -13.81 25.27 28.96
CA PRO A 324 -15.07 25.76 29.53
C PRO A 324 -15.91 26.56 28.54
N LEU A 325 -17.21 26.56 28.83
CA LEU A 325 -18.32 27.01 27.99
C LEU A 325 -18.25 28.52 27.74
N ASN A 326 -17.96 28.89 26.48
CA ASN A 326 -17.88 30.28 26.03
C ASN A 326 -18.86 30.45 24.84
N PRO A 327 -19.64 31.55 24.77
CA PRO A 327 -20.62 31.77 23.69
C PRO A 327 -20.01 31.73 22.28
N GLY A 328 -18.75 32.14 22.12
CA GLY A 328 -18.04 32.05 20.84
C GLY A 328 -17.80 30.60 20.37
N LYS A 329 -17.73 29.65 21.31
CA LYS A 329 -17.52 28.22 21.02
C LYS A 329 -18.83 27.47 20.71
N LEU A 330 -19.98 27.98 21.15
CA LEU A 330 -21.30 27.44 20.77
C LEU A 330 -21.50 27.53 19.24
N PHE A 331 -21.24 28.70 18.67
CA PHE A 331 -21.32 28.90 17.22
C PHE A 331 -20.32 27.99 16.50
N HIS A 332 -19.09 27.90 17.00
CA HIS A 332 -18.09 27.00 16.42
C HIS A 332 -18.54 25.53 16.41
N ASN A 333 -19.13 25.04 17.51
CA ASN A 333 -19.64 23.68 17.60
C ASN A 333 -20.81 23.45 16.63
N LEU A 334 -21.70 24.44 16.46
CA LEU A 334 -22.79 24.38 15.48
C LEU A 334 -22.26 24.39 14.04
N ASP A 335 -21.20 25.15 13.74
CA ASP A 335 -20.58 25.19 12.43
C ASP A 335 -19.96 23.85 12.05
N ILE A 336 -19.26 23.22 13.00
CA ILE A 336 -18.72 21.86 12.85
C ILE A 336 -19.87 20.88 12.61
N TYR A 337 -20.96 20.99 13.37
CA TYR A 337 -22.13 20.13 13.22
C TYR A 337 -22.72 20.25 11.81
N GLU A 338 -22.81 21.48 11.29
CA GLU A 338 -23.31 21.75 9.94
C GLU A 338 -22.38 21.20 8.84
N VAL A 339 -21.06 21.25 9.05
CA VAL A 339 -20.09 20.61 8.15
C VAL A 339 -20.30 19.11 8.15
N LEU A 340 -20.25 18.47 9.32
CA LEU A 340 -20.31 17.01 9.44
C LEU A 340 -21.62 16.40 8.91
N THR A 341 -22.76 17.03 9.22
CA THR A 341 -24.07 16.60 8.70
C THR A 341 -24.18 16.74 7.18
N GLY A 342 -23.58 17.80 6.61
CA GLY A 342 -23.53 17.99 5.16
C GLY A 342 -22.59 17.02 4.42
N LEU A 343 -21.70 16.32 5.13
CA LEU A 343 -20.75 15.40 4.54
C LEU A 343 -21.28 13.96 4.41
N HIS A 344 -22.19 13.54 5.27
CA HIS A 344 -22.81 12.21 5.23
C HIS A 344 -23.30 11.75 3.85
N PRO A 345 -24.19 12.50 3.15
CA PRO A 345 -24.69 12.06 1.86
C PRO A 345 -23.60 11.96 0.78
N ASN A 346 -22.57 12.81 0.86
CA ASN A 346 -21.45 12.79 -0.09
C ASN A 346 -20.56 11.56 0.14
N VAL A 347 -20.29 11.21 1.39
CA VAL A 347 -19.51 10.02 1.73
C VAL A 347 -20.26 8.75 1.31
N ASP A 348 -21.57 8.68 1.60
CA ASP A 348 -22.42 7.54 1.24
C ASP A 348 -22.51 7.34 -0.29
N SER A 349 -22.39 8.41 -1.09
CA SER A 349 -22.35 8.31 -2.56
C SER A 349 -21.01 7.80 -3.10
N LEU A 350 -19.90 8.08 -2.40
CA LEU A 350 -18.55 7.83 -2.90
C LEU A 350 -18.03 6.44 -2.57
N TYR A 351 -18.48 5.82 -1.47
CA TYR A 351 -17.92 4.54 -0.99
C TYR A 351 -19.01 3.51 -0.66
N SER A 352 -18.63 2.24 -0.64
CA SER A 352 -19.60 1.16 -0.36
C SER A 352 -19.98 1.15 1.13
N ASP A 353 -21.19 0.69 1.43
CA ASP A 353 -21.74 0.69 2.79
C ASP A 353 -20.88 -0.16 3.77
N LYS A 354 -20.16 -1.17 3.26
CA LYS A 354 -19.23 -1.99 4.05
C LYS A 354 -18.01 -1.20 4.52
N ASP A 355 -17.48 -0.33 3.66
CA ASP A 355 -16.24 0.42 3.88
C ASP A 355 -16.47 1.61 4.82
N ILE A 356 -17.67 2.19 4.79
CA ILE A 356 -18.05 3.36 5.59
C ILE A 356 -18.73 2.95 6.91
N SER A 357 -19.17 1.71 7.10
CA SER A 357 -19.93 1.27 8.29
C SER A 357 -19.32 1.71 9.63
N ARG A 358 -18.00 1.52 9.81
CA ARG A 358 -17.26 1.94 11.02
C ARG A 358 -17.18 3.46 11.16
N VAL A 359 -17.12 4.16 10.03
CA VAL A 359 -17.07 5.62 9.93
C VAL A 359 -18.41 6.22 10.33
N ARG A 360 -19.52 5.62 9.87
CA ARG A 360 -20.88 6.07 10.21
C ARG A 360 -21.11 5.99 11.71
N VAL A 361 -20.79 4.86 12.33
CA VAL A 361 -20.90 4.68 13.80
C VAL A 361 -20.09 5.72 14.58
N ASN A 362 -18.84 5.95 14.17
CA ASN A 362 -17.98 6.94 14.83
C ASN A 362 -18.42 8.38 14.56
N SER A 363 -18.92 8.68 13.36
CA SER A 363 -19.47 9.98 13.02
C SER A 363 -20.73 10.29 13.83
N ASP A 364 -21.64 9.32 13.95
CA ASP A 364 -22.84 9.45 14.77
C ASP A 364 -22.49 9.71 16.24
N GLU A 365 -21.45 9.05 16.75
CA GLU A 365 -20.96 9.27 18.12
C GLU A 365 -20.37 10.68 18.31
N VAL A 366 -19.56 11.17 17.36
CA VAL A 366 -19.02 12.54 17.42
C VAL A 366 -20.14 13.58 17.29
N LEU A 367 -21.08 13.38 16.36
CA LEU A 367 -22.25 14.24 16.19
C LEU A 367 -23.11 14.27 17.47
N ARG A 368 -23.29 13.12 18.13
CA ARG A 368 -24.00 13.01 19.41
C ARG A 368 -23.28 13.79 20.51
N ARG A 369 -21.97 13.61 20.66
CA ARG A 369 -21.16 14.36 21.64
C ARG A 369 -21.18 15.87 21.39
N LEU A 370 -21.15 16.27 20.12
CA LEU A 370 -21.24 17.66 19.70
C LEU A 370 -22.62 18.25 20.03
N ALA A 371 -23.70 17.52 19.72
CA ALA A 371 -25.06 17.91 20.06
C ALA A 371 -25.26 18.03 21.58
N ASP A 372 -24.69 17.10 22.36
CA ASP A 372 -24.76 17.16 23.82
C ASP A 372 -23.95 18.33 24.39
N SER A 373 -22.79 18.63 23.81
CA SER A 373 -22.00 19.82 24.18
C SER A 373 -22.78 21.11 23.91
N VAL A 374 -23.43 21.22 22.75
CA VAL A 374 -24.31 22.34 22.38
C VAL A 374 -25.48 22.46 23.37
N ARG A 375 -26.16 21.35 23.72
CA ARG A 375 -27.26 21.34 24.70
C ARG A 375 -26.82 21.79 26.09
N ARG A 376 -25.68 21.30 26.58
CA ARG A 376 -25.12 21.74 27.88
C ARG A 376 -24.81 23.23 27.87
N THR A 377 -24.21 23.72 26.80
CA THR A 377 -23.90 25.14 26.62
C THR A 377 -25.16 25.99 26.63
N LEU A 378 -26.21 25.60 25.91
CA LEU A 378 -27.49 26.31 25.92
C LEU A 378 -28.16 26.31 27.30
N HIS A 379 -28.08 25.20 28.05
CA HIS A 379 -28.63 25.12 29.40
C HIS A 379 -27.87 26.04 30.38
N GLU A 380 -26.56 26.16 30.24
CA GLU A 380 -25.76 27.09 31.06
C GLU A 380 -26.02 28.56 30.74
N PHE A 381 -26.46 28.90 29.52
CA PHE A 381 -26.91 30.25 29.17
C PHE A 381 -28.32 30.59 29.67
N GLN A 382 -29.13 29.57 29.95
CA GLN A 382 -30.52 29.74 30.39
C GLN A 382 -30.63 29.94 31.91
N ASN A 383 -29.62 29.50 32.66
CA ASN A 383 -29.42 29.78 34.09
C ASN A 383 -28.62 31.07 34.29
#